data_AF-A0A351A6B9-F1
#
_entry.id   AF-A0A351A6B9-F1
#
_cell.length_a   1.000
_cell.length_b   1.000
_cell.length_c   1.000
_cell.angle_alpha   90.00
_cell.angle_beta   90.00
_cell.angle_gamma   90.00
#
_symmetry.space_group_name_H-M   'P 1'
#
loop_
_entity.id
_entity.type
_entity.pdbx_description
1 polymer ?
#
loop_
_entity_poly.entity_id
_entity_poly.type
_entity_poly.pdbx_seq_one_letter_code
_entity_poly.pdbx_strand_id
1 'polypeptide(L)' 'LIRSIRDKLFPLGDDITFIPGHGPTSTFGEERDSNPFVGAYG' A
#
# COMPACT_ATOMS: atom_id res chain seq x y z
N LEU A 1 1.45 11.89 -4.94
CA LEU A 1 1.80 10.80 -4.01
C LEU A 1 0.92 9.57 -4.22
N ILE A 2 -0.40 9.66 -4.01
CA ILE A 2 -1.37 8.54 -4.18
C ILE A 2 -1.20 7.79 -5.51
N ARG A 3 -1.14 8.51 -6.63
CA ARG A 3 -0.92 7.93 -7.96
C ARG A 3 0.35 7.07 -8.03
N SER A 4 1.46 7.53 -7.44
CA SER A 4 2.71 6.75 -7.43
C SER A 4 2.58 5.45 -6.63
N ILE A 5 1.80 5.45 -5.55
CA ILE A 5 1.56 4.24 -4.75
C ILE A 5 0.76 3.22 -5.57
N ARG A 6 -0.33 3.67 -6.23
CA ARG A 6 -1.18 2.83 -7.07
C ARG A 6 -0.50 2.34 -8.35
N ASP A 7 0.26 3.19 -9.02
CA ASP A 7 0.84 2.87 -10.34
C ASP A 7 2.21 2.19 -10.23
N LYS A 8 2.91 2.30 -9.09
CA LYS A 8 4.28 1.79 -8.95
C LYS A 8 4.47 0.77 -7.82
N LEU A 9 3.75 0.88 -6.71
CA LEU A 9 3.94 -0.02 -5.56
C LEU A 9 2.97 -1.19 -5.61
N PHE A 10 1.66 -0.92 -5.73
CA PHE A 10 0.65 -1.98 -5.79
C PHE A 10 0.86 -3.03 -6.91
N PRO A 11 1.35 -2.69 -8.11
CA PRO A 11 1.63 -3.69 -9.14
C PRO A 11 2.76 -4.67 -8.79
N LEU A 12 3.53 -4.42 -7.73
CA LEU A 12 4.64 -5.28 -7.32
C LEU A 12 4.19 -6.58 -6.64
N GLY A 13 2.94 -6.66 -6.18
CA GLY A 13 2.38 -7.85 -5.54
C GLY A 13 1.87 -7.59 -4.12
N ASP A 14 0.89 -8.37 -3.69
CA ASP A 14 0.17 -8.17 -2.42
C ASP A 14 0.93 -8.72 -1.22
N ASP A 15 1.80 -9.70 -1.45
CA ASP A 15 2.68 -10.35 -0.47
C ASP A 15 3.95 -9.55 -0.15
N ILE A 16 4.15 -8.41 -0.81
CA ILE A 16 5.29 -7.54 -0.55
C ILE A 16 5.12 -6.83 0.79
N THR A 17 5.95 -7.23 1.75
CA THR A 17 6.14 -6.55 3.03
C THR A 17 7.02 -5.30 2.86
N PHE A 18 6.63 -4.19 3.48
CA PHE A 18 7.43 -2.97 3.53
C PHE A 18 7.55 -2.42 4.95
N ILE A 19 8.68 -1.75 5.22
CA ILE A 19 8.94 -1.06 6.50
C ILE A 19 8.65 0.43 6.28
N PRO A 20 7.61 1.00 6.91
CA PRO A 20 7.31 2.42 6.77
C PRO A 20 8.30 3.28 7.58
N GLY A 21 8.33 4.57 7.27
CA GLY A 21 9.08 5.53 8.09
C GLY A 21 8.52 5.69 9.51
N HIS A 22 7.22 5.41 9.71
CA HIS A 22 6.53 5.46 11.00
C HIS A 22 5.50 4.34 11.12
N GLY A 23 5.29 3.85 12.34
CA GLY A 23 4.30 2.81 12.61
C GLY A 23 4.81 1.39 12.35
N PRO A 24 3.92 0.40 12.41
CA PRO A 24 4.27 -1.01 12.23
C PRO A 24 4.52 -1.36 10.75
N THR A 25 5.26 -2.43 10.52
CA THR A 25 5.39 -3.08 9.21
C THR A 25 4.01 -3.51 8.67
N SER A 26 3.84 -3.46 7.35
CA SER A 26 2.61 -3.83 6.64
C SER A 26 2.94 -4.47 5.29
N THR A 27 1.94 -4.99 4.59
CA THR A 27 2.01 -5.50 3.21
C THR A 27 1.25 -4.61 2.24
N PHE A 28 1.58 -4.67 0.95
CA PHE A 28 0.80 -3.92 -0.06
C PHE A 28 -0.64 -4.41 -0.19
N GLY A 29 -0.91 -5.70 0.07
CA GLY A 29 -2.28 -6.22 0.13
C GLY A 29 -3.08 -5.58 1.25
N GLU A 30 -2.54 -5.56 2.48
CA GLU A 30 -3.19 -4.93 3.64
C GLU A 30 -3.50 -3.46 3.40
N GLU A 31 -2.56 -2.69 2.84
CA GLU A 31 -2.78 -1.28 2.52
C GLU A 31 -3.80 -1.09 1.39
N ARG A 32 -3.85 -1.97 0.39
CA ARG A 32 -4.83 -1.88 -0.69
C ARG A 32 -6.26 -2.11 -0.19
N ASP A 33 -6.42 -3.02 0.76
CA ASP A 33 -7.72 -3.41 1.27
C ASP A 33 -8.24 -2.43 2.34
N SER A 34 -7.35 -1.91 3.19
CA SER A 34 -7.75 -1.19 4.40
C SER A 34 -7.43 0.31 4.42
N ASN A 35 -6.45 0.78 3.64
CA ASN A 35 -5.99 2.17 3.76
C ASN A 35 -6.99 3.15 3.09
N PRO A 36 -7.58 4.10 3.83
CA PRO A 36 -8.62 4.98 3.31
C PRO A 36 -8.12 6.02 2.29
N PHE A 37 -6.80 6.21 2.17
CA PHE A 37 -6.21 7.20 1.26
C PHE A 37 -5.74 6.60 -0.07
N VAL A 38 -5.38 5.31 -0.07
CA VAL A 38 -4.77 4.67 -1.25
C VAL A 38 -5.46 3.39 -1.69
N GLY A 39 -6.27 2.75 -0.84
CA GLY A 39 -7.01 1.53 -1.13
C GLY A 39 -8.12 1.68 -2.18
N ALA A 40 -8.77 0.56 -2.51
CA ALA A 40 -9.73 0.43 -3.62
C ALA A 40 -11.03 1.26 -3.49
N TYR A 41 -11.28 1.86 -2.32
CA TYR A 41 -12.45 2.71 -2.06
C TYR A 41 -12.17 4.23 -2.18
N GLY A 42 -11.00 4.65 -2.69
CA GLY A 42 -10.61 6.07 -2.81
C GLY A 42 -10.34 6.58 -4.23
#